data_AF-A0A699TKD3-F1
#
_entry.id   AF-A0A699TKD3-F1
#
_cell.length_a   1.000
_cell.length_b   1.000
_cell.length_c   1.000
_cell.angle_alpha   90.00
_cell.angle_beta   90.00
_cell.angle_gamma   90.00
#
_symmetry.space_group_name_H-M   'P 1'
#
loop_
_entity.id
_entity.type
_entity.pdbx_description
1 polymer ?
#
loop_
_entity_poly.entity_id
_entity_poly.type
_entity_poly.pdbx_seq_one_letter_code
_entity_poly.pdbx_strand_id
1 'polypeptide(L)'
;MCEFDIILGMDWLTEHHATIDCRSYQVIFGDIHAPEFIYHGSLPGKSMQIISALQARTLLSHGCEGIPPVREVEFNIELIPGAEPISKAPYRMAPVELKELKDQLQELLERGFIRPSVSPWGTTVLFVKKKDGSMRLCIDY
;
A
#
# COMPACT_ATOMS: atom_id res chain seq x y z
N MET A 1 -13.13 14.39 -11.47
CA MET A 1 -13.93 14.02 -10.29
C MET A 1 -13.41 12.65 -9.86
N CYS A 2 -12.85 12.50 -8.67
CA CYS A 2 -12.25 11.24 -8.24
C CYS A 2 -13.34 10.19 -8.04
N GLU A 3 -13.19 9.03 -8.70
CA GLU A 3 -14.08 7.87 -8.55
C GLU A 3 -13.51 7.03 -7.38
N PHE A 4 -14.34 6.68 -6.39
CA PHE A 4 -13.93 5.89 -5.24
C PHE A 4 -14.72 4.58 -5.21
N ASP A 5 -14.04 3.47 -5.00
CA ASP A 5 -14.67 2.19 -4.72
C ASP A 5 -15.16 2.16 -3.26
N ILE A 6 -16.44 1.86 -3.06
CA ILE A 6 -17.07 1.78 -1.74
C ILE A 6 -17.49 0.33 -1.48
N ILE A 7 -17.08 -0.22 -0.34
CA ILE A 7 -17.57 -1.52 0.14
C ILE A 7 -18.73 -1.25 1.10
N LEU A 8 -19.93 -1.66 0.72
CA LEU A 8 -21.13 -1.50 1.54
C LEU A 8 -21.41 -2.79 2.32
N GLY A 9 -21.60 -2.64 3.63
CA GLY A 9 -21.97 -3.73 4.52
C GLY A 9 -23.42 -4.17 4.33
N MET A 10 -23.73 -5.39 4.76
CA MET A 10 -25.09 -5.94 4.67
C MET A 10 -26.10 -5.19 5.55
N ASP A 11 -25.63 -4.67 6.69
CA ASP A 11 -26.39 -3.79 7.58
C ASP A 11 -26.84 -2.51 6.87
N TRP A 12 -25.90 -1.82 6.20
CA TRP A 12 -26.17 -0.61 5.45
C TRP A 12 -27.13 -0.86 4.26
N LEU A 13 -26.89 -1.94 3.51
CA LEU A 13 -27.78 -2.33 2.41
C LEU A 13 -29.21 -2.64 2.90
N THR A 14 -29.34 -3.22 4.08
CA THR A 14 -30.65 -3.54 4.68
C THR A 14 -31.39 -2.27 5.11
N GLU A 15 -30.69 -1.33 5.75
CA GLU A 15 -31.25 -0.04 6.18
C GLU A 15 -31.81 0.77 5.00
N HIS A 16 -31.16 0.69 3.84
CA HIS A 16 -31.57 1.40 2.62
C HIS A 16 -32.42 0.57 1.66
N HIS A 17 -32.98 -0.56 2.13
CA HIS A 17 -33.86 -1.44 1.35
C HIS A 17 -33.26 -1.82 -0.02
N ALA A 18 -31.95 -2.10 -0.05
CA ALA A 18 -31.25 -2.35 -1.28
C ALA A 18 -31.64 -3.71 -1.89
N THR A 19 -31.90 -3.73 -3.20
CA THR A 19 -32.10 -4.92 -4.02
C THR A 19 -30.98 -5.04 -5.04
N ILE A 20 -30.29 -6.17 -5.05
CA ILE A 20 -29.17 -6.43 -5.97
C ILE A 20 -29.67 -7.27 -7.15
N ASP A 21 -29.75 -6.67 -8.35
CA ASP A 21 -30.01 -7.38 -9.60
C ASP A 21 -28.69 -7.72 -10.31
N CYS A 22 -28.21 -8.93 -10.05
CA CYS A 22 -26.99 -9.46 -10.65
C CYS A 22 -27.09 -9.65 -12.17
N ARG A 23 -28.29 -9.85 -12.74
CA ARG A 23 -28.45 -10.08 -14.19
C ARG A 23 -28.24 -8.78 -14.96
N SER A 24 -28.79 -7.69 -14.43
CA SER A 24 -28.76 -6.38 -15.08
C SER A 24 -27.60 -5.50 -14.60
N TYR A 25 -26.74 -6.05 -13.72
CA TYR A 25 -25.63 -5.33 -13.06
C TYR A 25 -26.12 -4.06 -12.33
N GLN A 26 -27.17 -4.17 -11.53
CA GLN A 26 -27.79 -3.04 -10.86
C GLN A 26 -27.95 -3.24 -9.36
N VAL A 27 -27.86 -2.15 -8.61
CA VAL A 27 -28.29 -2.07 -7.22
C VAL A 27 -29.38 -1.01 -7.13
N ILE A 28 -30.56 -1.42 -6.67
CA ILE A 28 -31.75 -0.59 -6.55
C ILE A 28 -31.94 -0.26 -5.08
N PHE A 29 -32.11 1.02 -4.74
CA PHE A 29 -32.36 1.47 -3.37
C PHE A 29 -33.81 1.97 -3.23
N GLY A 30 -34.47 1.56 -2.15
CA GLY A 30 -35.90 1.83 -1.91
C GLY A 30 -36.83 0.73 -2.46
N ASP A 31 -38.09 1.08 -2.74
CA ASP A 31 -39.10 0.15 -3.24
C ASP A 31 -38.78 -0.26 -4.70
N ILE A 32 -38.81 -1.57 -4.99
CA ILE A 32 -38.55 -2.09 -6.35
C ILE A 32 -39.57 -1.60 -7.39
N HIS A 33 -40.79 -1.23 -6.98
CA HIS A 33 -41.83 -0.69 -7.85
C HIS A 33 -41.76 0.83 -7.98
N ALA A 34 -41.03 1.52 -7.09
CA ALA A 34 -40.82 2.96 -7.08
C ALA A 34 -39.43 3.29 -6.51
N PRO A 35 -38.35 3.01 -7.27
CA PRO A 35 -37.00 3.11 -6.77
C PRO A 35 -36.59 4.57 -6.53
N GLU A 36 -35.90 4.82 -5.41
CA GLU A 36 -35.35 6.14 -5.11
C GLU A 36 -34.09 6.39 -5.93
N PHE A 37 -33.22 5.39 -5.98
CA PHE A 37 -31.95 5.45 -6.70
C PHE A 37 -31.62 4.09 -7.34
N ILE A 38 -31.03 4.12 -8.53
CA ILE A 38 -30.51 2.93 -9.21
C ILE A 38 -29.04 3.18 -9.51
N TYR A 39 -28.18 2.34 -8.94
CA TYR A 39 -26.77 2.29 -9.28
C TYR A 39 -26.52 1.22 -10.33
N HIS A 40 -25.81 1.59 -11.40
CA HIS A 40 -25.35 0.66 -12.41
C HIS A 40 -23.90 0.28 -12.12
N GLY A 41 -23.67 -1.01 -11.92
CA GLY A 41 -22.33 -1.57 -11.79
C GLY A 41 -21.51 -1.38 -13.07
N SER A 42 -20.19 -1.53 -12.93
CA SER A 42 -19.27 -1.43 -14.08
C SER A 42 -19.61 -2.47 -15.16
N LEU A 43 -19.65 -2.01 -16.42
CA LEU A 43 -19.89 -2.88 -17.59
C LEU A 43 -18.85 -4.02 -17.66
N PRO A 44 -19.24 -5.21 -18.17
CA PRO A 44 -18.30 -6.29 -18.42
C PRO A 44 -17.18 -5.81 -19.37
N GLY A 45 -15.96 -5.64 -18.85
CA GLY A 45 -14.80 -5.21 -19.63
C GLY A 45 -13.88 -4.19 -18.94
N LYS A 46 -14.35 -3.48 -17.90
CA LYS A 46 -13.45 -2.65 -17.05
C LYS A 46 -12.79 -3.58 -16.03
N SER A 47 -11.47 -3.74 -16.12
CA SER A 47 -10.69 -4.56 -15.20
C SER A 47 -10.71 -3.94 -13.80
N MET A 48 -11.61 -4.39 -12.92
CA MET A 48 -11.46 -4.11 -11.48
C MET A 48 -10.22 -4.86 -10.98
N GLN A 49 -9.22 -4.12 -10.49
CA GLN A 49 -8.04 -4.70 -9.85
C GLN A 49 -8.39 -5.18 -8.43
N ILE A 50 -9.19 -6.24 -8.32
CA ILE A 50 -9.50 -6.88 -7.04
C ILE A 50 -8.40 -7.90 -6.75
N ILE A 51 -7.62 -7.67 -5.69
CA ILE A 51 -6.73 -8.70 -5.16
C ILE A 51 -7.55 -9.61 -4.26
N SER A 52 -7.58 -10.91 -4.56
CA SER A 52 -8.33 -11.86 -3.71
C SER A 52 -7.78 -11.88 -2.29
N ALA A 53 -8.66 -12.10 -1.29
CA ALA A 53 -8.24 -12.25 0.11
C ALA A 53 -7.21 -13.39 0.30
N LEU A 54 -7.28 -14.41 -0.55
CA LEU A 54 -6.28 -15.49 -0.63
C LEU A 54 -4.92 -14.98 -1.09
N GLN A 55 -4.88 -14.18 -2.15
CA GLN A 55 -3.64 -13.60 -2.67
C GLN A 55 -3.05 -12.57 -1.69
N ALA A 56 -3.89 -11.78 -1.03
CA ALA A 56 -3.47 -10.91 0.08
C ALA A 56 -2.89 -11.73 1.25
N ARG A 57 -3.55 -12.81 1.66
CA ARG A 57 -3.03 -13.73 2.69
C ARG A 57 -1.71 -14.38 2.28
N THR A 58 -1.55 -14.79 1.03
CA THR A 58 -0.31 -15.38 0.52
C THR A 58 0.82 -14.35 0.54
N LEU A 59 0.57 -13.12 0.10
CA LEU A 59 1.56 -12.04 0.16
C LEU A 59 1.96 -11.72 1.61
N LEU A 60 0.99 -11.73 2.52
CA LEU A 60 1.23 -11.53 3.96
C LEU A 60 1.94 -12.71 4.62
N SER A 61 1.65 -13.95 4.22
CA SER A 61 2.27 -15.16 4.79
C SER A 61 3.73 -15.33 4.36
N HIS A 62 4.10 -14.78 3.20
CA HIS A 62 5.49 -14.66 2.75
C HIS A 62 6.10 -13.33 3.23
N GLY A 63 5.66 -12.75 4.35
CA GLY A 63 6.32 -11.59 4.96
C GLY A 63 6.32 -10.31 4.11
N CYS A 64 5.32 -10.12 3.24
CA CYS A 64 5.26 -9.00 2.29
C CYS A 64 6.45 -8.98 1.30
N GLU A 65 6.91 -10.14 0.86
CA GLU A 65 8.05 -10.32 -0.07
C GLU A 65 7.87 -9.76 -1.50
N GLY A 66 6.77 -9.05 -1.78
CA GLY A 66 6.51 -8.47 -3.11
C GLY A 66 6.25 -6.97 -3.05
N ILE A 67 6.82 -6.22 -4.01
CA ILE A 67 6.39 -4.84 -4.28
C ILE A 67 4.92 -4.93 -4.70
N PRO A 68 4.02 -4.11 -4.12
CA PRO A 68 2.65 -4.04 -4.60
C PRO A 68 2.63 -3.77 -6.11
N PRO A 69 1.65 -4.31 -6.87
CA PRO A 69 1.48 -3.90 -8.26
C PRO A 69 1.33 -2.38 -8.32
N VAL A 70 1.74 -1.77 -9.44
CA VAL A 70 1.55 -0.33 -9.68
C VAL A 70 0.08 -0.01 -9.47
N ARG A 71 -0.20 0.86 -8.50
CA ARG A 71 -1.56 1.33 -8.17
C ARG A 71 -1.77 2.67 -8.87
N GLU A 72 -3.02 3.00 -9.18
CA GLU A 72 -3.38 4.34 -9.70
C GLU A 72 -3.16 5.45 -8.67
N VAL A 73 -3.03 5.10 -7.39
CA VAL A 73 -2.76 6.03 -6.29
C VAL A 73 -1.26 6.05 -6.00
N GLU A 74 -0.63 7.19 -6.27
CA GLU A 74 0.76 7.47 -5.90
C GLU A 74 0.85 7.96 -4.44
N PHE A 75 1.84 7.46 -3.70
CA PHE A 75 2.14 7.96 -2.36
C PHE A 75 3.05 9.19 -2.47
N ASN A 76 2.53 10.34 -2.03
CA ASN A 76 3.26 11.61 -2.03
C ASN A 76 3.61 12.04 -0.61
N ILE A 77 4.82 12.54 -0.42
CA ILE A 77 5.26 13.17 0.83
C ILE A 77 5.26 14.68 0.59
N GLU A 78 4.28 15.38 1.15
CA GLU A 78 4.21 16.84 1.07
C GLU A 78 5.24 17.46 2.01
N LEU A 79 6.08 18.35 1.47
CA LEU A 79 7.06 19.08 2.25
C LEU A 79 6.45 20.39 2.77
N ILE A 80 6.89 20.81 3.95
CA ILE A 80 6.58 22.16 4.44
C ILE A 80 7.17 23.22 3.48
N PRO A 81 6.46 24.33 3.21
CA PRO A 81 6.96 25.37 2.32
C PRO A 81 8.33 25.90 2.75
N GLY A 82 9.27 25.97 1.81
CA GLY A 82 10.64 26.42 2.06
C GLY A 82 11.57 25.36 2.65
N ALA A 83 11.15 24.09 2.75
CA ALA A 83 12.05 23.01 3.13
C ALA A 83 13.20 22.84 2.11
N GLU A 84 14.43 22.83 2.60
CA GLU A 84 15.63 22.56 1.81
C GLU A 84 16.16 21.13 2.06
N PRO A 85 16.88 20.53 1.09
CA PRO A 85 17.44 19.20 1.25
C PRO A 85 18.40 19.07 2.44
N ILE A 86 18.22 18.01 3.22
CA ILE A 86 19.13 17.64 4.31
C ILE A 86 19.89 16.38 3.91
N SER A 87 21.22 16.41 4.04
CA SER A 87 22.09 15.25 3.85
C SER A 87 23.06 15.13 5.02
N LYS A 88 22.86 14.13 5.87
CA LYS A 88 23.71 13.86 7.05
C LYS A 88 24.69 12.74 6.75
N ALA A 89 25.91 12.86 7.25
CA ALA A 89 26.89 11.78 7.19
C ALA A 89 26.40 10.56 7.98
N PRO A 90 26.61 9.32 7.49
CA PRO A 90 26.24 8.11 8.23
C PRO A 90 26.92 8.03 9.59
N TYR A 91 26.25 7.40 10.56
CA TYR A 91 26.86 7.09 11.85
C TYR A 91 28.07 6.17 11.71
N ARG A 92 29.01 6.27 12.65
CA ARG A 92 30.12 5.33 12.74
C ARG A 92 29.58 3.96 13.11
N MET A 93 29.96 2.95 12.31
CA MET A 93 29.54 1.56 12.48
C MET A 93 30.75 0.69 12.78
N ALA A 94 30.56 -0.32 13.63
CA ALA A 94 31.52 -1.40 13.80
C ALA A 94 31.59 -2.26 12.52
N PRO A 95 32.69 -3.02 12.30
CA PRO A 95 32.81 -3.88 11.12
C PRO A 95 31.65 -4.86 10.92
N VAL A 96 31.08 -5.38 12.02
CA VAL A 96 29.92 -6.29 11.98
C VAL A 96 28.66 -5.59 11.49
N GLU A 97 28.41 -4.37 11.95
CA GLU A 97 27.25 -3.57 11.52
C GLU A 97 27.40 -3.14 10.06
N LEU A 98 28.61 -2.79 9.63
CA LEU A 98 28.86 -2.44 8.23
C LEU A 98 28.65 -3.63 7.28
N LYS A 99 29.02 -4.84 7.71
CA LYS A 99 28.74 -6.06 6.96
C LYS A 99 27.22 -6.28 6.87
N GLU A 100 26.53 -6.20 8.00
CA GLU A 100 25.07 -6.36 8.06
C GLU A 100 24.33 -5.32 7.19
N LEU A 101 24.82 -4.08 7.18
CA LEU A 101 24.27 -3.01 6.35
C LEU A 101 24.34 -3.37 4.86
N LYS A 102 25.49 -3.88 4.41
CA LYS A 102 25.67 -4.28 3.01
C LYS A 102 24.78 -5.46 2.66
N ASP A 103 24.71 -6.46 3.53
CA ASP A 103 23.90 -7.66 3.32
C ASP A 103 22.41 -7.30 3.20
N GLN A 104 21.87 -6.49 4.13
CA GLN A 104 20.46 -6.04 4.08
C GLN A 104 20.17 -5.10 2.89
N LEU A 105 21.08 -4.18 2.55
CA LEU A 105 20.90 -3.32 1.38
C LEU A 105 20.87 -4.12 0.08
N GLN A 106 21.73 -5.13 -0.05
CA GLN A 106 21.78 -6.01 -1.21
C GLN A 106 20.47 -6.80 -1.35
N GLU A 107 19.96 -7.35 -0.24
CA GLU A 107 18.66 -8.03 -0.22
C GLU A 107 17.51 -7.10 -0.64
N LEU A 108 17.48 -5.86 -0.12
CA LEU A 108 16.46 -4.87 -0.48
C LEU A 108 16.54 -4.45 -1.96
N LEU A 109 17.75 -4.38 -2.53
CA LEU A 109 17.97 -4.11 -3.95
C LEU A 109 17.49 -5.28 -4.82
N GLU A 110 17.83 -6.52 -4.47
CA GLU A 110 17.42 -7.73 -5.19
C GLU A 110 15.90 -7.93 -5.17
N ARG A 111 15.25 -7.56 -4.08
CA ARG A 111 13.78 -7.53 -3.96
C ARG A 111 13.13 -6.34 -4.68
N GLY A 112 13.92 -5.37 -5.12
CA GLY A 112 13.45 -4.15 -5.78
C GLY A 112 12.75 -3.15 -4.86
N PHE A 113 12.84 -3.32 -3.53
CA PHE A 113 12.26 -2.39 -2.56
C PHE A 113 12.96 -1.03 -2.55
N ILE A 114 14.25 -1.01 -2.92
CA ILE A 114 15.04 0.21 -3.06
C ILE A 114 15.81 0.21 -4.38
N ARG A 115 16.34 1.37 -4.75
CA ARG A 115 17.25 1.55 -5.90
C ARG A 115 18.32 2.58 -5.57
N PRO A 116 19.49 2.57 -6.24
CA PRO A 116 20.45 3.65 -6.14
C PRO A 116 19.82 5.00 -6.50
N SER A 117 20.25 6.05 -5.82
CA SER A 117 19.71 7.40 -5.99
C SER A 117 20.82 8.44 -5.92
N VAL A 118 20.62 9.57 -6.61
CA VAL A 118 21.46 10.77 -6.57
C VAL A 118 20.73 11.94 -5.90
N SER A 119 19.79 11.62 -5.00
CA SER A 119 18.99 12.60 -4.27
C SER A 119 19.87 13.58 -3.47
N PRO A 120 19.53 14.88 -3.44
CA PRO A 120 20.16 15.82 -2.53
C PRO A 120 19.75 15.57 -1.06
N TRP A 121 18.68 14.79 -0.84
CA TRP A 121 18.24 14.33 0.47
C TRP A 121 18.94 13.03 0.85
N GLY A 122 19.49 12.99 2.06
CA GLY A 122 20.15 11.83 2.63
C GLY A 122 19.92 11.78 4.14
N THR A 123 19.56 10.61 4.63
CA THR A 123 19.43 10.38 6.07
C THR A 123 20.32 9.22 6.52
N THR A 124 20.55 9.16 7.82
CA THR A 124 21.36 8.14 8.47
C THR A 124 20.56 6.86 8.72
N VAL A 125 21.29 5.76 8.91
CA VAL A 125 20.74 4.46 9.29
C VAL A 125 21.30 4.04 10.64
N LEU A 126 20.51 3.28 11.39
CA LEU A 126 20.90 2.71 12.68
C LEU A 126 20.37 1.28 12.81
N PHE A 127 21.06 0.47 13.60
CA PHE A 127 20.64 -0.90 13.87
C PHE A 127 19.95 -1.02 15.22
N VAL A 128 18.79 -1.68 15.22
CA VAL A 128 18.11 -2.09 16.45
C VAL A 128 18.21 -3.61 16.59
N LYS A 129 18.67 -4.06 17.75
CA LYS A 129 18.73 -5.49 18.05
C LYS A 129 17.34 -6.03 18.36
N LYS A 130 16.92 -7.06 17.63
CA LYS A 130 15.67 -7.78 17.87
C LYS A 130 15.83 -8.78 19.02
N LYS A 131 14.70 -9.30 19.51
CA LYS A 131 14.65 -10.32 20.59
C LYS A 131 15.41 -11.59 20.23
N ASP A 132 15.44 -11.97 18.95
CA ASP A 132 16.15 -13.14 18.43
C ASP A 132 17.67 -12.91 18.26
N GLY A 133 18.16 -11.70 18.57
CA GLY A 133 19.56 -11.31 18.44
C GLY A 133 19.95 -10.77 17.06
N SER A 134 19.09 -10.87 16.05
CA SER A 134 19.31 -10.27 14.73
C SER A 134 19.24 -8.74 14.78
N MET A 135 19.84 -8.06 13.80
CA MET A 135 19.77 -6.61 13.67
C MET A 135 18.69 -6.20 12.68
N ARG A 136 17.98 -5.11 12.97
CA ARG A 136 17.04 -4.48 12.05
C ARG A 136 17.62 -3.14 11.60
N LEU A 137 17.80 -2.98 10.29
CA LEU A 137 18.11 -1.68 9.70
C LEU A 137 16.90 -0.75 9.88
N CYS A 138 17.14 0.40 10.52
CA CYS A 138 16.16 1.47 10.71
C CYS A 138 16.68 2.74 10.06
N ILE A 139 15.82 3.41 9.29
CA ILE A 139 16.11 4.71 8.70
C ILE A 139 15.69 5.81 9.69
N ASP A 140 16.58 6.75 9.97
CA ASP A 140 16.36 7.84 10.94
C ASP A 140 15.76 9.08 10.25
N TYR A 141 14.50 8.99 9.80
CA TYR A 141 13.80 10.10 9.17
C TYR A 141 13.46 11.23 10.14
#